data_AF-A0A3Q3J5G4-F1
#
_entry.id   AF-A0A3Q3J5G4-F1
#
_cell.length_a   1.000
_cell.length_b   1.000
_cell.length_c   1.000
_cell.angle_alpha   90.00
_cell.angle_beta   90.00
_cell.angle_gamma   90.00
#
_symmetry.space_group_name_H-M   'P 1'
#
loop_
_entity.id
_entity.type
_entity.pdbx_description
1 polymer ?
#
loop_
_entity_poly.entity_id
_entity_poly.type
_entity_poly.pdbx_seq_one_letter_code
_entity_poly.pdbx_strand_id
1 'polypeptide(L)'
;MTLEAIRYRAGSLQVLNQLLLPHQTAYDEIRSVQDAYEAIKSMKVRGAPAIAIVGCLSLAVELRAGTGGDDPVTFIRESLCHLTSARPTAVNMGRAARELMEYAENESMEKNSEQLRESVIAWIENMLARDVNDNKKIGNYGAQHILSGVPRDSVTILTHCNTGSLATAGYGTALGVVRSLHALGRLKRVYCTETRPYNQGSRLTAYEAVAEGIPATLITDSMAALTMREMDITAVVVGADRVVANGDTANKVGTYQLAIAAKHHGIPFYVAAPSTSCDLSLESGRDIVIEVRPPEELTSINGVPIAAPGRIIAPKKAQVVQQQKLKKGLEVAIRNKIEQEVTQKASSSLHKPLSVVKGAERKGNPGAVHPGTSSK
;
A
#
# COMPACT_ATOMS: atom_id res chain seq x y z
N MET A 1 -12.62 17.72 -4.59
CA MET A 1 -12.43 16.60 -5.55
C MET A 1 -11.06 16.02 -5.31
N THR A 2 -10.89 14.69 -5.40
CA THR A 2 -9.59 14.03 -5.20
C THR A 2 -8.63 14.36 -6.33
N LEU A 3 -7.35 14.59 -6.01
CA LEU A 3 -6.31 14.81 -7.02
C LEU A 3 -6.10 13.57 -7.89
N GLU A 4 -5.90 13.77 -9.20
CA GLU A 4 -5.67 12.70 -10.16
C GLU A 4 -4.18 12.63 -10.53
N ALA A 5 -3.49 11.58 -10.12
CA ALA A 5 -2.12 11.33 -10.56
C ALA A 5 -2.03 10.72 -11.96
N ILE A 6 -3.09 10.03 -12.38
CA ILE A 6 -3.19 9.36 -13.67
C ILE A 6 -4.44 9.89 -14.35
N ARG A 7 -4.28 10.54 -15.51
CA ARG A 7 -5.37 10.98 -16.37
C ARG A 7 -5.35 10.14 -17.62
N TYR A 8 -6.31 9.23 -17.71
CA TYR A 8 -6.43 8.33 -18.85
C TYR A 8 -7.75 8.56 -19.57
N ARG A 9 -7.66 8.61 -20.91
CA ARG A 9 -8.77 8.46 -21.85
C ARG A 9 -8.30 7.54 -22.96
N ALA A 10 -9.22 6.93 -23.69
CA ALA A 10 -8.86 6.05 -24.82
C ALA A 10 -7.87 6.76 -25.76
N GLY A 11 -6.64 6.23 -25.84
CA GLY A 11 -5.57 6.76 -26.69
C GLY A 11 -4.79 7.96 -26.11
N SER A 12 -5.04 8.36 -24.87
CA SER A 12 -4.34 9.49 -24.23
C SER A 12 -4.05 9.19 -22.76
N LEU A 13 -2.77 9.21 -22.39
CA LEU A 13 -2.33 9.05 -21.01
C LEU A 13 -1.50 10.27 -20.58
N GLN A 14 -1.84 10.85 -19.44
CA GLN A 14 -1.09 11.89 -18.78
C GLN A 14 -0.83 11.49 -17.33
N VAL A 15 0.37 11.80 -16.82
CA VAL A 15 0.75 11.54 -15.44
C VAL A 15 1.16 12.83 -14.74
N LEU A 16 0.76 12.99 -13.49
CA LEU A 16 1.19 14.12 -12.68
C LEU A 16 2.69 13.97 -12.37
N ASN A 17 3.49 14.98 -12.68
CA ASN A 17 4.91 14.97 -12.39
C ASN A 17 5.15 15.22 -10.89
N GLN A 18 5.29 14.15 -10.12
CA GLN A 18 5.43 14.22 -8.66
C GLN A 18 6.75 14.82 -8.19
N LEU A 19 7.73 15.04 -9.06
CA LEU A 19 8.99 15.70 -8.70
C LEU A 19 8.79 17.20 -8.45
N LEU A 20 7.81 17.81 -9.14
CA LEU A 20 7.52 19.23 -9.06
C LEU A 20 6.65 19.61 -7.85
N LEU A 21 5.99 18.63 -7.24
CA LEU A 21 5.21 18.85 -6.03
C LEU A 21 6.11 19.15 -4.81
N PRO A 22 5.66 20.01 -3.89
CA PRO A 22 4.35 20.68 -3.84
C PRO A 22 4.30 22.03 -4.57
N HIS A 23 5.38 22.45 -5.25
CA HIS A 23 5.54 23.80 -5.78
C HIS A 23 4.80 24.03 -7.10
N GLN A 24 4.70 23.00 -7.94
CA GLN A 24 4.04 23.10 -9.24
C GLN A 24 3.27 21.82 -9.56
N THR A 25 2.06 21.99 -10.07
CA THR A 25 1.19 20.93 -10.56
C THR A 25 1.27 20.90 -12.09
N ALA A 26 2.03 19.96 -12.63
CA ALA A 26 2.17 19.79 -14.08
C ALA A 26 2.00 18.32 -14.47
N TYR A 27 1.44 18.10 -15.66
CA TYR A 27 1.18 16.78 -16.21
C TYR A 27 2.08 16.55 -17.42
N ASP A 28 2.73 15.39 -17.45
CA ASP A 28 3.53 14.93 -18.58
C ASP A 28 2.67 13.97 -19.42
N GLU A 29 2.72 14.10 -20.74
CA GLU A 29 2.12 13.13 -21.66
C GLU A 29 2.97 11.87 -21.73
N ILE A 30 2.30 10.71 -21.73
CA ILE A 30 2.91 9.40 -21.90
C ILE A 30 2.38 8.83 -23.21
N ARG A 31 3.21 8.82 -24.25
CA ARG A 31 2.83 8.41 -25.61
C ARG A 31 3.30 7.00 -25.95
N SER A 32 4.26 6.48 -25.17
CA SER A 32 4.89 5.19 -25.39
C SER A 32 5.17 4.43 -24.10
N VAL A 33 5.44 3.13 -24.23
CA VAL A 33 5.98 2.30 -23.14
C VAL A 33 7.33 2.83 -22.65
N GLN A 34 8.13 3.42 -23.54
CA GLN A 34 9.40 4.05 -23.18
C GLN A 34 9.20 5.30 -22.31
N ASP A 35 8.23 6.16 -22.62
CA ASP A 35 7.92 7.33 -21.78
C ASP A 35 7.50 6.90 -20.37
N ALA A 36 6.67 5.85 -20.27
CA ALA A 36 6.24 5.30 -18.99
C ALA A 36 7.42 4.72 -18.20
N TYR A 37 8.31 3.97 -18.86
CA TYR A 37 9.53 3.45 -18.26
C TYR A 37 10.36 4.58 -17.64
N GLU A 38 10.60 5.66 -18.37
CA GLU A 38 11.37 6.81 -17.91
C GLU A 38 10.67 7.54 -16.76
N ALA A 39 9.36 7.74 -16.84
CA ALA A 39 8.56 8.37 -15.78
C ALA A 39 8.57 7.55 -14.48
N ILE A 40 8.52 6.22 -14.58
CA ILE A 40 8.59 5.30 -13.44
C ILE A 40 10.01 5.31 -12.84
N LYS A 41 11.04 5.19 -13.68
CA LYS A 41 12.45 5.12 -13.26
C LYS A 41 12.93 6.41 -12.61
N SER A 42 12.54 7.56 -13.15
CA SER A 42 12.84 8.89 -12.61
C SER A 42 11.97 9.30 -11.41
N MET A 43 11.01 8.45 -11.01
CA MET A 43 10.04 8.71 -9.93
C MET A 43 9.08 9.89 -10.17
N LYS A 44 8.87 10.31 -11.41
CA LYS A 44 7.72 11.14 -11.77
C LYS A 44 6.41 10.44 -11.39
N VAL A 45 6.37 9.12 -11.58
CA VAL A 45 5.31 8.22 -11.10
C VAL A 45 5.85 7.35 -9.96
N ARG A 46 5.12 7.31 -8.84
CA ARG A 46 5.45 6.45 -7.69
C ARG A 46 4.20 5.92 -7.00
N GLY A 47 4.41 4.92 -6.14
CA GLY A 47 3.35 4.13 -5.52
C GLY A 47 3.16 2.84 -6.28
N ALA A 48 3.22 1.70 -5.58
CA ALA A 48 3.28 0.41 -6.25
C ALA A 48 2.08 0.16 -7.19
N PRO A 49 0.82 0.50 -6.81
CA PRO A 49 -0.30 0.40 -7.74
C PRO A 49 -0.19 1.36 -8.93
N ALA A 50 0.17 2.64 -8.69
CA ALA A 50 0.29 3.63 -9.77
C ALA A 50 1.35 3.27 -10.81
N ILE A 51 2.49 2.72 -10.38
CA ILE A 51 3.55 2.24 -11.28
C ILE A 51 3.01 1.17 -12.24
N ALA A 52 2.32 0.16 -11.70
CA ALA A 52 1.77 -0.94 -12.50
C ALA A 52 0.71 -0.44 -13.50
N ILE A 53 -0.16 0.45 -13.05
CA ILE A 53 -1.25 1.00 -13.86
C ILE A 53 -0.73 1.89 -14.98
N VAL A 54 0.23 2.80 -14.70
CA VAL A 54 0.84 3.63 -15.74
C VAL A 54 1.57 2.78 -16.78
N GLY A 55 2.33 1.77 -16.33
CA GLY A 55 3.02 0.85 -17.23
C GLY A 55 2.03 0.15 -18.17
N CYS A 56 1.00 -0.49 -17.64
CA CYS A 56 -0.01 -1.15 -18.46
C CYS A 56 -0.80 -0.17 -19.36
N LEU A 57 -1.18 1.01 -18.86
CA LEU A 57 -1.92 1.99 -19.68
C LEU A 57 -1.08 2.53 -20.84
N SER A 58 0.25 2.66 -20.68
CA SER A 58 1.13 3.06 -21.78
C SER A 58 1.15 2.02 -22.92
N LEU A 59 1.13 0.73 -22.55
CA LEU A 59 0.98 -0.36 -23.52
C LEU A 59 -0.40 -0.28 -24.21
N ALA A 60 -1.48 0.02 -23.49
CA ALA A 60 -2.80 0.20 -24.09
C ALA A 60 -2.85 1.37 -25.10
N VAL A 61 -2.12 2.46 -24.82
CA VAL A 61 -1.99 3.60 -25.76
C VAL A 61 -1.30 3.16 -27.05
N GLU A 62 -0.19 2.41 -26.97
CA GLU A 62 0.54 1.94 -28.15
C GLU A 62 -0.21 0.88 -28.95
N LEU A 63 -0.89 -0.07 -28.28
CA LEU A 63 -1.73 -1.07 -28.93
C LEU A 63 -2.88 -0.40 -29.69
N ARG A 64 -3.49 0.64 -29.12
CA ARG A 64 -4.56 1.41 -29.77
C ARG A 64 -4.06 2.18 -30.99
N ALA A 65 -2.79 2.61 -30.99
CA ALA A 65 -2.15 3.22 -32.15
C ALA A 65 -1.75 2.20 -33.24
N GLY A 66 -2.02 0.90 -33.04
CA GLY A 66 -1.70 -0.16 -34.00
C GLY A 66 -0.30 -0.75 -33.86
N THR A 67 0.44 -0.38 -32.81
CA THR A 67 1.78 -0.94 -32.52
C THR A 67 1.68 -2.44 -32.23
N GLY A 68 2.70 -3.19 -32.64
CA GLY A 68 2.74 -4.66 -32.56
C GLY A 68 2.25 -5.38 -33.82
N GLY A 69 1.59 -4.66 -34.75
CA GLY A 69 1.25 -5.21 -36.08
C GLY A 69 0.50 -6.55 -35.99
N ASP A 70 0.94 -7.53 -36.77
CA ASP A 70 0.31 -8.85 -36.86
C ASP A 70 0.66 -9.79 -35.69
N ASP A 71 1.70 -9.48 -34.90
CA ASP A 71 2.09 -10.25 -33.70
C ASP A 71 2.04 -9.39 -32.43
N PRO A 72 0.83 -9.04 -31.96
CA PRO A 72 0.66 -8.25 -30.73
C PRO A 72 1.16 -9.00 -29.48
N VAL A 73 1.21 -10.34 -29.48
CA VAL A 73 1.64 -11.12 -28.31
C VAL A 73 3.11 -10.89 -28.01
N THR A 74 3.98 -10.95 -29.02
CA THR A 74 5.41 -10.69 -28.85
C THR A 74 5.65 -9.25 -28.39
N PHE A 75 4.95 -8.28 -29.00
CA PHE A 75 5.04 -6.88 -28.59
C PHE A 75 4.61 -6.63 -27.13
N ILE A 76 3.51 -7.25 -26.69
CA ILE A 76 3.05 -7.19 -25.29
C ILE A 76 4.12 -7.77 -24.36
N ARG A 77 4.68 -8.93 -24.71
CA ARG A 77 5.71 -9.61 -23.90
C ARG A 77 6.95 -8.75 -23.70
N GLU A 78 7.48 -8.19 -24.79
CA GLU A 78 8.68 -7.34 -24.75
C GLU A 78 8.44 -6.06 -23.96
N SER A 79 7.29 -5.41 -24.18
CA SER A 79 6.89 -4.19 -23.47
C SER A 79 6.78 -4.43 -21.96
N LEU A 80 6.13 -5.51 -21.55
CA LEU A 80 5.97 -5.87 -20.14
C LEU A 80 7.30 -6.24 -19.49
N CYS A 81 8.16 -6.99 -20.19
CA CYS A 81 9.52 -7.29 -19.72
C CYS A 81 10.30 -5.99 -19.46
N HIS A 82 10.30 -5.07 -20.43
CA HIS A 82 10.96 -3.77 -20.28
C HIS A 82 10.43 -2.97 -19.09
N LEU A 83 9.11 -2.83 -18.96
CA LEU A 83 8.47 -2.10 -17.85
C LEU A 83 8.80 -2.68 -16.48
N THR A 84 8.87 -4.01 -16.33
CA THR A 84 9.25 -4.64 -15.06
C THR A 84 10.69 -4.30 -14.62
N SER A 85 11.57 -4.00 -15.57
CA SER A 85 12.95 -3.60 -15.29
C SER A 85 13.08 -2.14 -14.82
N ALA A 86 12.05 -1.31 -14.95
CA ALA A 86 12.10 0.11 -14.55
C ALA A 86 12.41 0.26 -13.06
N ARG A 87 11.73 -0.53 -12.22
CA ARG A 87 11.91 -0.61 -10.77
C ARG A 87 11.64 -2.04 -10.28
N PRO A 88 12.64 -2.95 -10.32
CA PRO A 88 12.46 -4.38 -10.05
C PRO A 88 11.89 -4.72 -8.66
N THR A 89 11.93 -3.78 -7.72
CA THR A 89 11.38 -3.91 -6.35
C THR A 89 9.86 -3.69 -6.29
N ALA A 90 9.25 -3.14 -7.34
CA ALA A 90 7.81 -2.90 -7.43
C ALA A 90 7.05 -4.17 -7.87
N VAL A 91 6.69 -5.02 -6.91
CA VAL A 91 6.00 -6.31 -7.14
C VAL A 91 4.74 -6.17 -7.97
N ASN A 92 3.98 -5.09 -7.75
CA ASN A 92 2.71 -4.85 -8.44
C ASN A 92 2.90 -4.80 -9.97
N MET A 93 4.03 -4.25 -10.46
CA MET A 93 4.33 -4.24 -11.90
C MET A 93 4.64 -5.66 -12.40
N GLY A 94 5.49 -6.40 -11.68
CA GLY A 94 5.81 -7.80 -12.04
C GLY A 94 4.58 -8.72 -12.01
N ARG A 95 3.68 -8.51 -11.05
CA ARG A 95 2.40 -9.23 -10.96
C ARG A 95 1.46 -8.87 -12.11
N ALA A 96 1.25 -7.58 -12.36
CA ALA A 96 0.39 -7.12 -13.45
C ALA A 96 0.91 -7.59 -14.81
N ALA A 97 2.23 -7.55 -15.03
CA ALA A 97 2.87 -8.07 -16.24
C ALA A 97 2.59 -9.56 -16.44
N ARG A 98 2.75 -10.39 -15.39
CA ARG A 98 2.47 -11.82 -15.48
C ARG A 98 1.01 -12.12 -15.78
N GLU A 99 0.10 -11.50 -15.02
CA GLU A 99 -1.35 -11.70 -15.18
C GLU A 99 -1.84 -11.23 -16.56
N LEU A 100 -1.30 -10.12 -17.07
CA LEU A 100 -1.64 -9.62 -18.39
C LEU A 100 -1.05 -10.48 -19.51
N MET A 101 0.18 -10.97 -19.35
CA MET A 101 0.80 -11.87 -20.32
C MET A 101 0.03 -13.19 -20.44
N GLU A 102 -0.32 -13.80 -19.31
CA GLU A 102 -1.14 -15.02 -19.27
C GLU A 102 -2.51 -14.78 -19.92
N TYR A 103 -3.14 -13.63 -19.65
CA TYR A 103 -4.38 -13.24 -20.31
C TYR A 103 -4.21 -13.12 -21.84
N ALA A 104 -3.18 -12.42 -22.30
CA ALA A 104 -2.94 -12.22 -23.73
C ALA A 104 -2.62 -13.53 -24.46
N GLU A 105 -1.83 -14.43 -23.87
CA GLU A 105 -1.51 -15.74 -24.45
C GLU A 105 -2.77 -16.60 -24.58
N ASN A 106 -3.62 -16.63 -23.56
CA ASN A 106 -4.87 -17.39 -23.61
C ASN A 106 -5.83 -16.86 -24.68
N GLU A 107 -6.00 -15.54 -24.76
CA GLU A 107 -6.89 -14.91 -25.74
C GLU A 107 -6.37 -15.07 -27.18
N SER A 108 -5.06 -15.16 -27.38
CA SER A 108 -4.44 -15.35 -28.70
C SER A 108 -4.76 -16.69 -29.35
N MET A 109 -5.21 -17.68 -28.58
CA MET A 109 -5.60 -18.99 -29.11
C MET A 109 -6.92 -18.95 -29.90
N GLU A 110 -7.79 -17.98 -29.59
CA GLU A 110 -9.14 -17.89 -30.15
C GLU A 110 -9.39 -16.63 -30.98
N LYS A 111 -8.58 -15.58 -30.78
CA LYS A 111 -8.78 -14.25 -31.36
C LYS A 111 -7.73 -13.92 -32.41
N ASN A 112 -8.15 -13.20 -33.46
CA ASN A 112 -7.20 -12.59 -34.37
C ASN A 112 -6.49 -11.39 -33.72
N SER A 113 -5.47 -10.86 -34.39
CA SER A 113 -4.61 -9.80 -33.85
C SER A 113 -5.37 -8.52 -33.47
N GLU A 114 -6.42 -8.15 -34.20
CA GLU A 114 -7.24 -6.96 -33.88
C GLU A 114 -8.11 -7.19 -32.64
N GLN A 115 -8.82 -8.32 -32.60
CA GLN A 115 -9.68 -8.71 -31.46
C GLN A 115 -8.87 -8.88 -30.17
N LEU A 116 -7.63 -9.40 -30.28
CA LEU A 116 -6.71 -9.54 -29.16
C LEU A 116 -6.24 -8.17 -28.64
N ARG A 117 -5.93 -7.22 -29.53
CA ARG A 117 -5.57 -5.84 -29.11
C ARG A 117 -6.71 -5.21 -28.32
N GLU A 118 -7.94 -5.31 -28.82
CA GLU A 118 -9.12 -4.77 -28.13
C GLU A 118 -9.34 -5.42 -26.77
N SER A 119 -9.21 -6.75 -26.66
CA SER A 119 -9.41 -7.44 -25.39
C SER A 119 -8.34 -7.09 -24.35
N VAL A 120 -7.08 -6.99 -24.77
CA VAL A 120 -5.97 -6.55 -23.91
C VAL A 120 -6.15 -5.12 -23.43
N ILE A 121 -6.53 -4.19 -24.32
CA ILE A 121 -6.82 -2.80 -23.95
C ILE A 121 -7.95 -2.76 -22.91
N ALA A 122 -9.05 -3.49 -23.15
CA ALA A 122 -10.17 -3.55 -22.22
C ALA A 122 -9.75 -4.14 -20.85
N TRP A 123 -8.88 -5.15 -20.83
CA TRP A 123 -8.36 -5.72 -19.58
C TRP A 123 -7.58 -4.67 -18.77
N ILE A 124 -6.74 -3.89 -19.44
CA ILE A 124 -5.93 -2.83 -18.84
C ILE A 124 -6.81 -1.69 -18.31
N GLU A 125 -7.79 -1.24 -19.10
CA GLU A 125 -8.74 -0.20 -18.67
C GLU A 125 -9.55 -0.66 -17.45
N ASN A 126 -9.93 -1.94 -17.41
CA ASN A 126 -10.58 -2.54 -16.24
C ASN A 126 -9.65 -2.62 -15.02
N MET A 127 -8.32 -2.73 -15.19
CA MET A 127 -7.37 -2.70 -14.08
C MET A 127 -7.41 -1.34 -13.36
N LEU A 128 -7.43 -0.23 -14.11
CA LEU A 128 -7.56 1.13 -13.56
C LEU A 128 -8.86 1.28 -12.75
N ALA A 129 -9.99 0.89 -13.33
CA ALA A 129 -11.30 1.00 -12.67
C ALA A 129 -11.39 0.13 -11.41
N ARG A 130 -10.83 -1.09 -11.45
CA ARG A 130 -10.77 -2.00 -10.30
C ARG A 130 -9.97 -1.42 -9.14
N ASP A 131 -8.79 -0.86 -9.40
CA ASP A 131 -7.95 -0.27 -8.34
C ASP A 131 -8.65 0.90 -7.63
N VAL A 132 -9.32 1.80 -8.38
CA VAL A 132 -10.10 2.90 -7.77
C VAL A 132 -11.23 2.36 -6.88
N ASN A 133 -11.94 1.34 -7.33
CA ASN A 133 -13.04 0.73 -6.58
C ASN A 133 -12.53 0.04 -5.30
N ASP A 134 -11.44 -0.71 -5.40
CA ASP A 134 -10.85 -1.41 -4.26
C ASP A 134 -10.28 -0.42 -3.23
N ASN A 135 -9.64 0.67 -3.67
CA ASN A 135 -9.18 1.74 -2.80
C ASN A 135 -10.34 2.39 -2.02
N LYS A 136 -11.48 2.67 -2.68
CA LYS A 136 -12.69 3.18 -2.02
C LYS A 136 -13.22 2.19 -0.97
N LYS A 137 -13.24 0.90 -1.29
CA LYS A 137 -13.65 -0.15 -0.35
C LYS A 137 -12.70 -0.24 0.84
N ILE A 138 -11.38 -0.23 0.62
CA ILE A 138 -10.36 -0.20 1.68
C ILE A 138 -10.61 0.97 2.61
N GLY A 139 -10.81 2.17 2.06
CA GLY A 139 -11.11 3.37 2.84
C GLY A 139 -12.35 3.19 3.71
N ASN A 140 -13.46 2.75 3.11
CA ASN A 140 -14.73 2.61 3.81
C ASN A 140 -14.68 1.53 4.90
N TYR A 141 -14.14 0.34 4.60
CA TYR A 141 -14.00 -0.72 5.59
C TYR A 141 -13.04 -0.35 6.71
N GLY A 142 -11.91 0.30 6.38
CA GLY A 142 -10.95 0.77 7.38
C GLY A 142 -11.56 1.81 8.31
N ALA A 143 -12.29 2.78 7.76
CA ALA A 143 -12.98 3.81 8.55
C ALA A 143 -14.03 3.19 9.47
N GLN A 144 -14.88 2.30 8.96
CA GLN A 144 -15.90 1.61 9.75
C GLN A 144 -15.28 0.81 10.90
N HIS A 145 -14.21 0.06 10.63
CA HIS A 145 -13.56 -0.72 11.66
C HIS A 145 -12.92 0.14 12.74
N ILE A 146 -12.18 1.19 12.37
CA ILE A 146 -11.58 2.13 13.34
C ILE A 146 -12.67 2.75 14.22
N LEU A 147 -13.78 3.19 13.62
CA LEU A 147 -14.89 3.78 14.37
C LEU A 147 -15.59 2.78 15.31
N SER A 148 -15.66 1.49 14.93
CA SER A 148 -16.23 0.45 15.81
C SER A 148 -15.39 0.18 17.06
N GLY A 149 -14.07 0.43 16.99
CA GLY A 149 -13.14 0.21 18.10
C GLY A 149 -12.91 1.43 18.98
N VAL A 150 -13.44 2.61 18.62
CA VAL A 150 -13.21 3.87 19.33
C VAL A 150 -14.54 4.42 19.83
N PRO A 151 -14.78 4.47 21.16
CA PRO A 151 -16.01 5.01 21.74
C PRO A 151 -15.98 6.54 21.77
N ARG A 152 -15.73 7.19 20.62
CA ARG A 152 -15.62 8.65 20.50
C ARG A 152 -16.34 9.14 19.24
N ASP A 153 -16.84 10.37 19.30
CA ASP A 153 -17.49 11.03 18.16
C ASP A 153 -16.52 11.40 17.05
N SER A 154 -15.21 11.42 17.31
CA SER A 154 -14.22 11.65 16.27
C SER A 154 -12.91 10.93 16.57
N VAL A 155 -12.12 10.72 15.51
CA VAL A 155 -10.84 10.01 15.55
C VAL A 155 -9.71 10.91 15.11
N THR A 156 -8.53 10.68 15.69
CA THR A 156 -7.28 11.35 15.34
C THR A 156 -6.33 10.31 14.77
N ILE A 157 -5.98 10.45 13.50
CA ILE A 157 -5.19 9.45 12.78
C ILE A 157 -3.73 9.91 12.69
N LEU A 158 -2.79 8.99 12.84
CA LEU A 158 -1.39 9.19 12.43
C LEU A 158 -1.09 8.32 11.21
N THR A 159 -0.44 8.90 10.20
CA THR A 159 -0.04 8.19 8.98
C THR A 159 1.41 8.50 8.59
N HIS A 160 1.92 7.74 7.62
CA HIS A 160 3.31 7.76 7.21
C HIS A 160 3.45 7.50 5.71
N CYS A 161 4.49 8.08 5.11
CA CYS A 161 4.69 8.13 3.67
C CYS A 161 3.52 8.80 2.95
N ASN A 162 3.29 8.40 1.71
CA ASN A 162 2.19 8.82 0.88
C ASN A 162 1.54 7.61 0.24
N THR A 163 0.25 7.46 0.54
CA THR A 163 -0.64 6.32 0.21
C THR A 163 -1.98 6.83 -0.32
N GLY A 164 -1.97 8.05 -0.83
CA GLY A 164 -3.14 8.74 -1.36
C GLY A 164 -3.41 8.45 -2.83
N SER A 165 -4.18 9.33 -3.46
CA SER A 165 -4.45 9.25 -4.89
C SER A 165 -3.18 9.49 -5.71
N LEU A 166 -2.15 10.09 -5.12
CA LEU A 166 -0.83 10.22 -5.73
C LEU A 166 0.00 8.92 -5.72
N ALA A 167 -0.44 7.88 -5.01
CA ALA A 167 0.26 6.60 -4.94
C ALA A 167 -0.53 5.43 -5.56
N THR A 168 -1.76 5.68 -6.03
CA THR A 168 -2.66 4.65 -6.59
C THR A 168 -3.36 5.16 -7.85
N ALA A 169 -4.32 4.41 -8.41
CA ALA A 169 -5.18 4.92 -9.48
C ALA A 169 -6.01 6.13 -9.07
N GLY A 170 -6.20 6.32 -7.77
CA GLY A 170 -7.10 7.31 -7.19
C GLY A 170 -7.57 6.86 -5.82
N TYR A 171 -8.07 7.82 -5.05
CA TYR A 171 -8.56 7.66 -3.66
C TYR A 171 -7.53 7.24 -2.60
N GLY A 172 -6.61 6.33 -2.92
CA GLY A 172 -5.57 5.85 -2.01
C GLY A 172 -6.03 4.76 -1.04
N THR A 173 -5.07 4.22 -0.28
CA THR A 173 -5.29 3.14 0.70
C THR A 173 -5.43 3.70 2.11
N ALA A 174 -4.32 3.93 2.82
CA ALA A 174 -4.36 4.49 4.17
C ALA A 174 -4.87 5.94 4.19
N LEU A 175 -4.46 6.77 3.22
CA LEU A 175 -5.09 8.09 3.05
C LEU A 175 -6.53 7.98 2.52
N GLY A 176 -6.89 6.87 1.86
CA GLY A 176 -8.28 6.53 1.52
C GLY A 176 -9.13 6.31 2.79
N VAL A 177 -8.61 5.65 3.81
CA VAL A 177 -9.26 5.53 5.13
C VAL A 177 -9.47 6.90 5.77
N VAL A 178 -8.46 7.76 5.72
CA VAL A 178 -8.56 9.15 6.20
C VAL A 178 -9.63 9.93 5.44
N ARG A 179 -9.70 9.78 4.11
CA ARG A 179 -10.75 10.39 3.26
C ARG A 179 -12.14 9.89 3.64
N SER A 180 -12.33 8.59 3.85
CA SER A 180 -13.61 8.04 4.32
C SER A 180 -14.00 8.63 5.68
N LEU A 181 -13.08 8.71 6.63
CA LEU A 181 -13.34 9.32 7.95
C LEU A 181 -13.69 10.82 7.84
N HIS A 182 -13.01 11.54 6.95
CA HIS A 182 -13.29 12.95 6.68
C HIS A 182 -14.67 13.15 6.05
N ALA A 183 -15.01 12.35 5.03
CA ALA A 183 -16.31 12.40 4.36
C ALA A 183 -17.48 12.09 5.31
N LEU A 184 -17.24 11.27 6.34
CA LEU A 184 -18.21 10.97 7.39
C LEU A 184 -18.31 12.07 8.47
N GLY A 185 -17.48 13.11 8.42
CA GLY A 185 -17.40 14.13 9.48
C GLY A 185 -16.83 13.61 10.80
N ARG A 186 -16.14 12.45 10.78
CA ARG A 186 -15.64 11.75 11.97
C ARG A 186 -14.13 11.92 12.16
N LEU A 187 -13.42 12.53 11.20
CA LEU A 187 -12.00 12.82 11.32
C LEU A 187 -11.81 14.14 12.08
N LYS A 188 -11.24 14.09 13.29
CA LYS A 188 -10.81 15.30 14.01
C LYS A 188 -9.58 15.91 13.35
N ARG A 189 -8.58 15.07 13.07
CA ARG A 189 -7.30 15.45 12.48
C ARG A 189 -6.53 14.25 11.97
N VAL A 190 -5.74 14.44 10.91
CA VAL A 190 -4.67 13.51 10.51
C VAL A 190 -3.29 14.13 10.76
N TYR A 191 -2.43 13.41 11.45
CA TYR A 191 -1.01 13.73 11.56
C TYR A 191 -0.26 12.94 10.49
N CYS A 192 0.48 13.64 9.64
CA CYS A 192 1.35 13.01 8.66
C CYS A 192 2.81 13.31 9.01
N THR A 193 3.63 12.28 8.98
CA THR A 193 5.08 12.39 9.23
C THR A 193 5.78 12.79 7.93
N GLU A 194 6.86 13.57 8.00
CA GLU A 194 7.58 14.06 6.82
C GLU A 194 8.06 12.94 5.90
N THR A 195 8.45 11.78 6.47
CA THR A 195 8.93 10.58 5.77
C THR A 195 10.27 10.79 5.06
N ARG A 196 11.33 11.01 5.84
CA ARG A 196 12.69 11.08 5.33
C ARG A 196 13.15 9.73 4.75
N PRO A 197 14.10 9.73 3.79
CA PRO A 197 14.75 10.92 3.23
C PRO A 197 13.95 11.63 2.12
N TYR A 198 13.02 10.94 1.46
CA TYR A 198 12.41 11.45 0.22
C TYR A 198 11.26 12.44 0.46
N ASN A 199 10.84 12.62 1.72
CA ASN A 199 9.87 13.63 2.13
C ASN A 199 8.47 13.41 1.51
N GLN A 200 8.04 12.16 1.36
CA GLN A 200 6.74 11.87 0.75
C GLN A 200 5.57 12.45 1.56
N GLY A 201 5.64 12.40 2.89
CA GLY A 201 4.54 12.86 3.71
C GLY A 201 4.41 14.39 3.70
N SER A 202 5.53 15.11 3.74
CA SER A 202 5.51 16.58 3.64
C SER A 202 5.21 17.07 2.22
N ARG A 203 5.75 16.43 1.18
CA ARG A 203 5.57 16.90 -0.21
C ARG A 203 4.26 16.47 -0.84
N LEU A 204 3.75 15.29 -0.50
CA LEU A 204 2.63 14.65 -1.21
C LEU A 204 1.41 14.46 -0.31
N THR A 205 1.57 13.86 0.86
CA THR A 205 0.42 13.64 1.76
C THR A 205 -0.15 14.95 2.30
N ALA A 206 0.70 15.88 2.73
CA ALA A 206 0.26 17.20 3.14
C ALA A 206 -0.34 17.99 1.97
N TYR A 207 0.21 17.85 0.76
CA TYR A 207 -0.33 18.47 -0.46
C TYR A 207 -1.75 17.96 -0.78
N GLU A 208 -1.98 16.65 -0.72
CA GLU A 208 -3.30 16.06 -0.89
C GLU A 208 -4.29 16.52 0.19
N ALA A 209 -3.84 16.58 1.46
CA ALA A 209 -4.68 17.05 2.55
C ALA A 209 -5.11 18.51 2.38
N VAL A 210 -4.20 19.39 1.96
CA VAL A 210 -4.50 20.80 1.67
C VAL A 210 -5.48 20.93 0.50
N ALA A 211 -5.22 20.22 -0.61
CA ALA A 211 -6.07 20.28 -1.79
C ALA A 211 -7.51 19.81 -1.53
N GLU A 212 -7.71 18.92 -0.56
CA GLU A 212 -9.01 18.34 -0.22
C GLU A 212 -9.65 18.93 1.05
N GLY A 213 -9.01 19.92 1.68
CA GLY A 213 -9.51 20.54 2.92
C GLY A 213 -9.53 19.58 4.11
N ILE A 214 -8.72 18.51 4.08
CA ILE A 214 -8.63 17.54 5.18
C ILE A 214 -7.90 18.20 6.36
N PRO A 215 -8.44 18.20 7.59
CA PRO A 215 -7.77 18.76 8.74
C PRO A 215 -6.50 17.97 9.04
N ALA A 216 -5.34 18.51 8.69
CA ALA A 216 -4.05 17.83 8.80
C ALA A 216 -3.00 18.64 9.58
N THR A 217 -2.01 17.93 10.13
CA THR A 217 -0.80 18.51 10.72
C THR A 217 0.40 17.71 10.24
N LEU A 218 1.43 18.42 9.76
CA LEU A 218 2.71 17.84 9.39
C LEU A 218 3.63 17.81 10.62
N ILE A 219 4.30 16.68 10.85
CA ILE A 219 5.29 16.48 11.90
C ILE A 219 6.56 15.84 11.33
N THR A 220 7.70 15.97 12.02
CA THR A 220 8.90 15.19 11.66
C THR A 220 8.71 13.72 12.04
N ASP A 221 9.52 12.84 11.46
CA ASP A 221 9.45 11.41 11.81
C ASP A 221 9.78 11.15 13.29
N SER A 222 10.67 11.98 13.87
CA SER A 222 11.09 11.90 15.28
C SER A 222 10.02 12.39 16.27
N MET A 223 9.04 13.17 15.83
CA MET A 223 7.93 13.63 16.67
C MET A 223 6.83 12.59 16.84
N ALA A 224 6.87 11.46 16.15
CA ALA A 224 5.78 10.48 16.14
C ALA A 224 5.41 9.98 17.55
N ALA A 225 6.39 9.62 18.39
CA ALA A 225 6.13 9.13 19.75
C ALA A 225 5.57 10.24 20.66
N LEU A 226 6.12 11.46 20.58
CA LEU A 226 5.58 12.61 21.31
C LEU A 226 4.13 12.90 20.89
N THR A 227 3.86 12.86 19.59
CA THR A 227 2.52 13.07 19.03
C THR A 227 1.54 12.02 19.52
N MET A 228 1.94 10.74 19.56
CA MET A 228 1.13 9.66 20.11
C MET A 228 0.79 9.88 21.59
N ARG A 229 1.72 10.45 22.37
CA ARG A 229 1.53 10.74 23.79
C ARG A 229 0.62 11.96 24.05
N GLU A 230 0.80 13.03 23.28
CA GLU A 230 0.19 14.34 23.59
C GLU A 230 -1.08 14.66 22.79
N MET A 231 -1.26 14.06 21.61
CA MET A 231 -2.25 14.54 20.62
C MET A 231 -3.46 13.62 20.44
N ASP A 232 -3.77 12.78 21.44
CA ASP A 232 -4.94 11.88 21.44
C ASP A 232 -5.04 11.01 20.17
N ILE A 233 -3.91 10.49 19.67
CA ILE A 233 -3.92 9.61 18.49
C ILE A 233 -4.75 8.36 18.80
N THR A 234 -5.80 8.14 18.01
CA THR A 234 -6.71 7.00 18.19
C THR A 234 -6.30 5.79 17.38
N ALA A 235 -5.62 5.99 16.25
CA ALA A 235 -5.12 4.91 15.42
C ALA A 235 -3.95 5.37 14.54
N VAL A 236 -3.05 4.44 14.23
CA VAL A 236 -2.05 4.60 13.18
C VAL A 236 -2.51 3.82 11.96
N VAL A 237 -2.52 4.44 10.78
CA VAL A 237 -2.89 3.78 9.52
C VAL A 237 -1.81 4.04 8.47
N VAL A 238 -1.22 2.98 7.94
CA VAL A 238 -0.16 3.03 6.93
C VAL A 238 -0.51 2.17 5.71
N GLY A 239 0.17 2.41 4.59
CA GLY A 239 0.09 1.54 3.41
C GLY A 239 1.02 0.33 3.53
N ALA A 240 1.16 -0.41 2.44
CA ALA A 240 2.17 -1.44 2.28
C ALA A 240 2.74 -1.42 0.86
N ASP A 241 4.02 -1.73 0.75
CA ASP A 241 4.67 -2.06 -0.52
C ASP A 241 4.54 -3.57 -0.79
N ARG A 242 4.62 -4.41 0.25
CA ARG A 242 4.42 -5.86 0.19
C ARG A 242 3.94 -6.41 1.53
N VAL A 243 2.94 -7.28 1.51
CA VAL A 243 2.49 -8.07 2.68
C VAL A 243 2.68 -9.55 2.35
N VAL A 244 3.40 -10.29 3.19
CA VAL A 244 3.70 -11.72 2.94
C VAL A 244 2.77 -12.66 3.71
N ALA A 245 2.91 -13.98 3.55
CA ALA A 245 1.92 -14.96 4.04
C ALA A 245 1.65 -14.91 5.55
N ASN A 246 2.68 -14.63 6.37
CA ASN A 246 2.53 -14.46 7.82
C ASN A 246 2.05 -13.05 8.24
N GLY A 247 1.78 -12.17 7.26
CA GLY A 247 1.36 -10.79 7.44
C GLY A 247 2.47 -9.80 7.78
N ASP A 248 3.75 -10.21 7.78
CA ASP A 248 4.87 -9.28 7.83
C ASP A 248 4.76 -8.29 6.66
N THR A 249 5.00 -7.02 6.96
CA THR A 249 4.74 -5.94 6.01
C THR A 249 6.03 -5.17 5.72
N ALA A 250 6.43 -5.15 4.45
CA ALA A 250 7.37 -4.18 3.93
C ALA A 250 6.62 -2.90 3.52
N ASN A 251 7.12 -1.78 4.01
CA ASN A 251 6.62 -0.44 3.69
C ASN A 251 7.78 0.56 3.82
N LYS A 252 7.51 1.85 3.62
CA LYS A 252 8.51 2.92 3.77
C LYS A 252 9.23 2.87 5.13
N VAL A 253 10.55 3.09 5.10
CA VAL A 253 11.39 3.21 6.29
C VAL A 253 10.81 4.23 7.26
N GLY A 254 10.76 3.89 8.56
CA GLY A 254 10.02 4.63 9.58
C GLY A 254 8.73 3.94 10.02
N THR A 255 8.10 3.13 9.16
CA THR A 255 6.89 2.36 9.50
C THR A 255 7.09 1.45 10.71
N TYR A 256 8.22 0.74 10.78
CA TYR A 256 8.53 -0.14 11.91
C TYR A 256 8.72 0.64 13.23
N GLN A 257 9.40 1.79 13.17
CA GLN A 257 9.53 2.69 14.31
C GLN A 257 8.17 3.16 14.82
N LEU A 258 7.25 3.52 13.90
CA LEU A 258 5.88 3.90 14.26
C LEU A 258 5.11 2.73 14.90
N ALA A 259 5.26 1.51 14.39
CA ALA A 259 4.60 0.33 14.96
C ALA A 259 5.09 0.04 16.39
N ILE A 260 6.38 0.20 16.67
CA ILE A 260 6.95 0.08 18.02
C ILE A 260 6.36 1.15 18.94
N ALA A 261 6.35 2.42 18.52
CA ALA A 261 5.81 3.52 19.31
C ALA A 261 4.31 3.35 19.58
N ALA A 262 3.53 2.96 18.57
CA ALA A 262 2.10 2.70 18.71
C ALA A 262 1.83 1.59 19.74
N LYS A 263 2.61 0.50 19.69
CA LYS A 263 2.53 -0.58 20.68
C LYS A 263 2.83 -0.09 22.09
N HIS A 264 3.87 0.72 22.26
CA HIS A 264 4.24 1.29 23.55
C HIS A 264 3.12 2.16 24.15
N HIS A 265 2.43 2.94 23.32
CA HIS A 265 1.32 3.80 23.74
C HIS A 265 -0.06 3.11 23.73
N GLY A 266 -0.13 1.82 23.40
CA GLY A 266 -1.41 1.08 23.33
C GLY A 266 -2.33 1.54 22.20
N ILE A 267 -1.79 2.17 21.16
CA ILE A 267 -2.54 2.67 20.00
C ILE A 267 -2.63 1.57 18.94
N PRO A 268 -3.83 1.29 18.39
CA PRO A 268 -3.98 0.29 17.33
C PRO A 268 -3.26 0.74 16.05
N PHE A 269 -2.58 -0.21 15.40
CA PHE A 269 -1.79 -0.01 14.19
C PHE A 269 -2.37 -0.83 13.05
N TYR A 270 -2.71 -0.15 11.95
CA TYR A 270 -3.39 -0.73 10.80
C TYR A 270 -2.54 -0.61 9.53
N VAL A 271 -2.54 -1.70 8.75
CA VAL A 271 -2.00 -1.73 7.39
C VAL A 271 -3.18 -1.78 6.42
N ALA A 272 -3.25 -0.80 5.53
CA ALA A 272 -4.26 -0.70 4.48
C ALA A 272 -3.61 -0.93 3.11
N ALA A 273 -3.89 -2.08 2.49
CA ALA A 273 -3.25 -2.48 1.24
C ALA A 273 -4.19 -3.35 0.40
N PRO A 274 -4.25 -3.20 -0.93
CA PRO A 274 -5.03 -4.10 -1.78
C PRO A 274 -4.40 -5.51 -1.82
N SER A 275 -5.19 -6.52 -2.17
CA SER A 275 -4.72 -7.91 -2.32
C SER A 275 -3.60 -8.06 -3.36
N THR A 276 -3.51 -7.12 -4.31
CA THR A 276 -2.43 -7.05 -5.30
C THR A 276 -1.06 -6.77 -4.67
N SER A 277 -1.03 -6.20 -3.46
CA SER A 277 0.19 -5.98 -2.66
C SER A 277 0.49 -7.15 -1.72
N CYS A 278 -0.36 -8.18 -1.68
CA CYS A 278 -0.12 -9.40 -0.91
C CYS A 278 0.64 -10.43 -1.77
N ASP A 279 1.79 -10.86 -1.29
CA ASP A 279 2.69 -11.85 -1.89
C ASP A 279 2.72 -13.10 -1.02
N LEU A 280 1.79 -14.02 -1.27
CA LEU A 280 1.65 -15.27 -0.52
C LEU A 280 2.71 -16.31 -0.90
N SER A 281 3.60 -16.02 -1.86
CA SER A 281 4.71 -16.89 -2.22
C SER A 281 5.86 -16.83 -1.22
N LEU A 282 5.93 -15.76 -0.41
CA LEU A 282 6.91 -15.59 0.65
C LEU A 282 6.29 -15.95 2.01
N GLU A 283 6.99 -16.76 2.79
CA GLU A 283 6.51 -17.18 4.11
C GLU A 283 6.67 -16.08 5.16
N SER A 284 7.77 -15.31 5.08
CA SER A 284 8.13 -14.34 6.10
C SER A 284 8.74 -13.07 5.52
N GLY A 285 8.77 -12.02 6.34
CA GLY A 285 9.40 -10.76 5.95
C GLY A 285 10.92 -10.84 5.79
N ARG A 286 11.55 -11.93 6.23
CA ARG A 286 13.00 -12.17 6.06
C ARG A 286 13.39 -12.41 4.61
N ASP A 287 12.44 -12.87 3.81
CA ASP A 287 12.63 -13.25 2.41
C ASP A 287 12.46 -12.04 1.47
N ILE A 288 12.08 -10.88 2.02
CA ILE A 288 11.90 -9.65 1.26
C ILE A 288 13.26 -8.96 1.07
N VAL A 289 13.69 -8.88 -0.20
CA VAL A 289 14.84 -8.05 -0.58
C VAL A 289 14.45 -6.58 -0.49
N ILE A 290 15.13 -5.82 0.37
CA ILE A 290 14.85 -4.39 0.56
C ILE A 290 15.72 -3.53 -0.36
N GLU A 291 15.08 -2.60 -1.07
CA GLU A 291 15.73 -1.60 -1.91
C GLU A 291 16.65 -0.69 -1.07
N VAL A 292 17.91 -0.56 -1.47
CA VAL A 292 18.85 0.44 -0.94
C VAL A 292 19.07 1.48 -2.02
N ARG A 293 18.82 2.75 -1.69
CA ARG A 293 18.86 3.88 -2.63
C ARG A 293 20.14 4.70 -2.44
N PRO A 294 20.50 5.56 -3.42
CA PRO A 294 21.73 6.35 -3.35
C PRO A 294 21.78 7.24 -2.10
N PRO A 295 22.95 7.38 -1.44
CA PRO A 295 23.09 8.13 -0.19
C PRO A 295 22.78 9.63 -0.35
N GLU A 296 22.83 10.16 -1.57
CA GLU A 296 22.54 11.55 -1.91
C GLU A 296 21.13 11.98 -1.49
N GLU A 297 20.16 11.05 -1.47
CA GLU A 297 18.80 11.36 -0.98
C GLU A 297 18.79 11.74 0.51
N LEU A 298 19.74 11.18 1.29
CA LEU A 298 19.90 11.51 2.70
C LEU A 298 20.83 12.71 2.89
N THR A 299 21.94 12.78 2.16
CA THR A 299 22.98 13.80 2.38
C THR A 299 22.66 15.14 1.72
N SER A 300 21.72 15.19 0.77
CA SER A 300 21.35 16.40 0.04
C SER A 300 19.83 16.51 -0.14
N ILE A 301 19.33 17.75 -0.25
CA ILE A 301 17.94 18.05 -0.59
C ILE A 301 17.96 19.13 -1.68
N ASN A 302 17.30 18.88 -2.81
CA ASN A 302 17.25 19.81 -3.97
C ASN A 302 18.65 20.29 -4.43
N GLY A 303 19.63 19.39 -4.46
CA GLY A 303 21.00 19.70 -4.85
C GLY A 303 21.83 20.43 -3.79
N VAL A 304 21.25 20.75 -2.63
CA VAL A 304 21.96 21.39 -1.51
C VAL A 304 22.38 20.33 -0.50
N PRO A 305 23.69 20.15 -0.25
CA PRO A 305 24.17 19.25 0.79
C PRO A 305 23.73 19.72 2.18
N ILE A 306 23.20 18.79 2.99
CA ILE A 306 22.81 19.01 4.39
C ILE A 306 23.65 18.19 5.37
N ALA A 307 24.42 17.22 4.87
CA ALA A 307 25.41 16.48 5.64
C ALA A 307 26.80 17.07 5.43
N ALA A 308 27.69 16.90 6.42
CA ALA A 308 29.09 17.28 6.28
C ALA A 308 29.76 16.52 5.12
N PRO A 309 30.68 17.14 4.38
CA PRO A 309 31.42 16.47 3.30
C PRO A 309 32.27 15.31 3.84
N GLY A 310 32.29 14.18 3.14
CA GLY A 310 33.09 12.99 3.50
C GLY A 310 32.37 11.65 3.27
N ARG A 311 32.97 10.53 3.71
CA ARG A 311 32.35 9.19 3.69
C ARG A 311 31.30 9.03 4.80
N ILE A 312 30.24 9.84 4.79
CA ILE A 312 29.06 9.57 5.62
C ILE A 312 28.21 8.53 4.88
N ILE A 313 28.27 7.28 5.31
CA ILE A 313 27.61 6.15 4.66
C ILE A 313 26.25 5.93 5.33
N ALA A 314 25.16 6.02 4.56
CA ALA A 314 23.84 5.57 5.00
C ALA A 314 23.86 4.04 5.22
N PRO A 315 23.20 3.51 6.27
CA PRO A 315 23.22 2.08 6.57
C PRO A 315 22.67 1.24 5.40
N LYS A 316 23.36 0.15 5.06
CA LYS A 316 23.00 -0.78 3.97
C LYS A 316 21.90 -1.79 4.31
N LYS A 317 21.26 -1.68 5.49
CA LYS A 317 20.20 -2.60 5.94
C LYS A 317 18.94 -1.81 6.26
N ALA A 318 17.81 -2.30 5.78
CA ALA A 318 16.51 -1.66 5.95
C ALA A 318 15.54 -2.54 6.77
N GLN A 319 14.47 -1.91 7.26
CA GLN A 319 13.60 -2.43 8.32
C GLN A 319 12.36 -3.13 7.75
N VAL A 320 12.01 -4.28 8.35
CA VAL A 320 10.76 -5.00 8.10
C VAL A 320 9.90 -4.88 9.36
N VAL A 321 8.61 -4.57 9.21
CA VAL A 321 7.66 -4.62 10.32
C VAL A 321 7.33 -6.09 10.56
N GLN A 322 8.01 -6.71 11.53
CA GLN A 322 7.67 -8.07 11.95
C GLN A 322 6.37 -8.05 12.77
N GLN A 323 5.46 -8.98 12.51
CA GLN A 323 4.20 -9.16 13.26
C GLN A 323 4.37 -9.58 14.74
N GLN A 324 5.56 -9.40 15.36
CA GLN A 324 5.85 -9.88 16.71
C GLN A 324 4.80 -9.48 17.76
N LYS A 325 3.86 -10.41 18.03
CA LYS A 325 2.85 -10.37 19.09
C LYS A 325 2.19 -8.98 19.24
N LEU A 326 1.91 -8.30 18.13
CA LEU A 326 0.93 -7.22 18.11
C LEU A 326 -0.42 -7.92 18.09
N LYS A 327 -1.26 -7.72 19.11
CA LYS A 327 -2.61 -8.32 19.17
C LYS A 327 -3.27 -8.16 17.81
N LYS A 328 -3.86 -9.25 17.26
CA LYS A 328 -4.59 -9.33 15.99
C LYS A 328 -5.35 -8.02 15.71
N GLY A 329 -4.67 -7.09 15.04
CA GLY A 329 -5.12 -5.76 14.69
C GLY A 329 -5.24 -5.77 13.18
N LEU A 330 -6.48 -5.60 12.73
CA LEU A 330 -6.99 -5.91 11.41
C LEU A 330 -6.04 -5.66 10.22
N GLU A 331 -5.83 -6.72 9.44
CA GLU A 331 -5.46 -6.64 8.02
C GLU A 331 -6.68 -6.13 7.24
N VAL A 332 -6.86 -4.82 7.12
CA VAL A 332 -7.87 -4.26 6.22
C VAL A 332 -7.29 -4.22 4.81
N ALA A 333 -7.28 -5.37 4.17
CA ALA A 333 -8.10 -5.62 3.00
C ALA A 333 -8.15 -7.13 2.72
N ILE A 334 -9.36 -7.63 2.47
CA ILE A 334 -9.59 -8.89 1.74
C ILE A 334 -9.14 -10.18 2.47
N ARG A 335 -9.07 -10.23 3.81
CA ARG A 335 -9.11 -11.55 4.47
C ARG A 335 -10.48 -12.22 4.27
N ASN A 336 -11.57 -11.45 4.33
CA ASN A 336 -12.93 -11.98 4.22
C ASN A 336 -13.32 -12.45 2.80
N LYS A 337 -12.67 -11.98 1.73
CA LYS A 337 -12.92 -12.47 0.36
C LYS A 337 -11.96 -13.58 -0.05
N ILE A 338 -10.72 -13.56 0.43
CA ILE A 338 -9.78 -14.68 0.26
C ILE A 338 -10.26 -15.88 1.08
N GLU A 339 -10.77 -15.72 2.30
CA GLU A 339 -11.37 -16.84 3.03
C GLU A 339 -12.60 -17.40 2.29
N GLN A 340 -13.47 -16.57 1.71
CA GLN A 340 -14.62 -17.07 0.92
C GLN A 340 -14.22 -17.73 -0.41
N GLU A 341 -13.30 -17.15 -1.19
CA GLU A 341 -12.87 -17.71 -2.49
C GLU A 341 -11.90 -18.89 -2.34
N VAL A 342 -11.08 -18.94 -1.28
CA VAL A 342 -10.22 -20.09 -0.96
C VAL A 342 -11.02 -21.22 -0.33
N THR A 343 -12.06 -20.94 0.47
CA THR A 343 -12.91 -22.00 1.03
C THR A 343 -13.77 -22.66 -0.06
N GLN A 344 -14.15 -21.93 -1.11
CA GLN A 344 -14.88 -22.51 -2.25
C GLN A 344 -13.99 -23.41 -3.14
N LYS A 345 -12.69 -23.12 -3.25
CA LYS A 345 -11.72 -23.99 -3.97
C LYS A 345 -11.08 -25.08 -3.10
N ALA A 346 -11.06 -24.93 -1.77
CA ALA A 346 -10.55 -25.93 -0.84
C ALA A 346 -11.61 -26.97 -0.40
N SER A 347 -12.90 -26.67 -0.59
CA SER A 347 -13.99 -27.60 -0.24
C SER A 347 -14.09 -28.84 -1.15
N SER A 348 -13.35 -28.91 -2.26
CA SER A 348 -13.29 -30.11 -3.12
C SER A 348 -12.17 -31.08 -2.74
N SER A 349 -11.35 -30.76 -1.75
CA SER A 349 -10.20 -31.59 -1.39
C SER A 349 -9.83 -31.38 0.07
N LEU A 350 -10.49 -32.13 0.95
CA LEU A 350 -9.95 -32.79 2.16
C LEU A 350 -11.08 -33.01 3.17
N HIS A 351 -11.66 -34.20 3.16
CA HIS A 351 -12.36 -34.75 4.30
C HIS A 351 -11.39 -34.90 5.48
N LYS A 352 -11.58 -34.10 6.54
CA LYS A 352 -11.57 -34.54 7.95
C LYS A 352 -11.92 -33.37 8.89
N PRO A 353 -12.88 -33.53 9.82
CA PRO A 353 -13.20 -32.51 10.81
C PRO A 353 -12.11 -32.43 11.88
N LEU A 354 -11.60 -31.22 12.16
CA LEU A 354 -10.68 -30.98 13.27
C LEU A 354 -11.44 -30.97 14.60
N SER A 355 -10.98 -31.80 15.52
CA SER A 355 -11.49 -32.02 16.85
C SER A 355 -11.14 -30.87 17.81
N VAL A 356 -12.11 -30.50 18.64
CA VAL A 356 -11.95 -29.54 19.75
C VAL A 356 -11.19 -30.23 20.89
N VAL A 357 -9.96 -29.81 21.16
CA VAL A 357 -9.26 -30.18 22.39
C VAL A 357 -9.70 -29.23 23.51
N LYS A 358 -10.54 -29.71 24.42
CA LYS A 358 -10.88 -29.03 25.69
C LYS A 358 -9.64 -29.02 26.59
N GLY A 359 -9.26 -27.83 27.04
CA GLY A 359 -8.14 -27.62 27.96
C GLY A 359 -8.38 -28.30 29.31
N ALA A 360 -7.31 -28.90 29.82
CA ALA A 360 -7.24 -29.61 31.09
C ALA A 360 -7.53 -28.68 32.29
N GLU A 361 -8.40 -29.17 33.18
CA GLU A 361 -8.67 -28.62 34.50
C GLU A 361 -7.41 -28.74 35.39
N ARG A 362 -7.04 -27.62 36.03
CA ARG A 362 -6.06 -27.61 37.11
C ARG A 362 -6.68 -28.22 38.37
N LYS A 363 -6.16 -29.37 38.79
CA LYS A 363 -6.33 -29.89 40.15
C LYS A 363 -5.54 -29.00 41.14
N GLY A 364 -6.25 -28.23 41.94
CA GLY A 364 -5.73 -27.55 43.13
C GLY A 364 -6.40 -28.13 44.38
N ASN A 365 -5.58 -28.64 45.29
CA ASN A 365 -5.90 -29.42 46.50
C ASN A 365 -6.74 -28.60 47.52
N PRO A 366 -7.75 -29.18 48.21
CA PRO A 366 -8.45 -28.52 49.31
C PRO A 366 -7.78 -28.85 50.65
N GLY A 367 -7.45 -27.84 51.45
CA GLY A 367 -6.82 -28.03 52.76
C GLY A 367 -7.01 -26.85 53.71
N ALA A 368 -8.09 -26.95 54.49
CA ALA A 368 -8.29 -26.46 55.86
C ALA A 368 -8.13 -24.95 56.19
N VAL A 369 -9.27 -24.30 56.44
CA VAL A 369 -9.39 -23.21 57.43
C VAL A 369 -10.66 -23.47 58.26
N HIS A 370 -10.46 -23.77 59.55
CA HIS A 370 -11.48 -23.69 60.61
C HIS A 370 -11.73 -22.22 60.96
N PRO A 371 -12.94 -21.85 61.42
CA PRO A 371 -13.06 -21.59 62.86
C PRO A 371 -14.43 -21.92 63.49
N GLY A 372 -14.38 -22.27 64.78
CA GLY A 372 -15.47 -22.01 65.73
C GLY A 372 -15.79 -23.17 66.67
N THR A 373 -15.31 -23.12 67.93
CA THR A 373 -16.16 -22.93 69.13
C THR A 373 -15.35 -23.08 70.45
N SER A 374 -15.57 -22.10 71.34
CA SER A 374 -15.53 -22.09 72.82
C SER A 374 -14.34 -22.68 73.60
N SER A 375 -13.71 -21.86 74.47
CA SER A 375 -14.06 -21.74 75.90
C SER A 375 -12.88 -21.19 76.75
N LYS A 376 -13.24 -20.33 77.73
CA LYS A 376 -12.47 -19.70 78.81
C LYS A 376 -11.65 -18.46 78.47
#